data_AF-A0A4Y2WWX4-F1
#
_entry.id   AF-A0A4Y2WWX4-F1
#
_cell.length_a   1.000
_cell.length_b   1.000
_cell.length_c   1.000
_cell.angle_alpha   90.00
_cell.angle_beta   90.00
_cell.angle_gamma   90.00
#
_symmetry.space_group_name_H-M   'P 1'
#
loop_
_entity.id
_entity.type
_entity.pdbx_description
1 polymer ?
#
loop_
_entity_poly.entity_id
_entity_poly.type
_entity_poly.pdbx_seq_one_letter_code
_entity_poly.pdbx_strand_id
1 'polypeptide(L)'
;MCRGEIYWASRRGIRLSPVGVLFLVASKILEMKDLAVVAGQVGLYSVTVLTGILLHGFIILPLLYFALVRKNPYSFLLNMGQALATAFGTASSSATLPVTIACLEERNNIDPRVARFCLPIGATINMDGTALYEAVAAIFIAQVRGVTLSIGSIIAIR
;
A
#
# COMPACT_ATOMS: atom_id res chain seq x y z
N MET A 1 15.77 -23.18 -11.18
CA MET A 1 17.19 -22.78 -11.06
C MET A 1 17.40 -21.25 -11.03
N CYS A 2 16.77 -20.44 -11.90
CA CYS A 2 16.94 -18.96 -11.92
C CYS A 2 16.41 -18.14 -10.71
N ARG A 3 15.36 -18.59 -9.98
CA ARG A 3 14.78 -17.81 -8.86
C ARG A 3 15.75 -17.64 -7.68
N GLY A 4 16.64 -18.61 -7.45
CA GLY A 4 17.59 -18.57 -6.33
C GLY A 4 18.66 -17.49 -6.51
N GLU A 5 19.24 -17.37 -7.70
CA GLU A 5 20.27 -16.36 -7.95
C GLU A 5 19.73 -14.93 -7.94
N ILE A 6 18.55 -14.71 -8.53
CA ILE A 6 17.85 -13.42 -8.49
C ILE A 6 17.54 -13.03 -7.03
N TYR A 7 17.09 -13.99 -6.21
CA TYR A 7 16.84 -13.76 -4.78
C TYR A 7 18.12 -13.36 -4.03
N TRP A 8 19.23 -14.07 -4.24
CA TRP A 8 20.50 -13.75 -3.60
C TRP A 8 21.09 -12.42 -4.08
N ALA A 9 20.89 -12.07 -5.35
CA ALA A 9 21.28 -10.78 -5.91
C ALA A 9 20.44 -9.64 -5.31
N SER A 10 19.12 -9.78 -5.28
CA SER A 10 18.21 -8.81 -4.66
C SER A 10 18.53 -8.61 -3.17
N ARG A 11 18.75 -9.69 -2.41
CA ARG A 11 19.11 -9.63 -0.99
C ARG A 11 20.45 -8.93 -0.76
N ARG A 12 21.42 -9.08 -1.66
CA ARG A 12 22.68 -8.31 -1.63
C ARG A 12 22.43 -6.82 -1.91
N GLY A 13 21.62 -6.51 -2.92
CA GLY A 13 21.22 -5.13 -3.24
C GLY A 13 20.53 -4.42 -2.07
N ILE A 14 19.58 -5.09 -1.42
CA ILE A 14 18.86 -4.54 -0.24
C ILE A 14 19.84 -4.26 0.90
N ARG A 15 20.83 -5.14 1.15
CA ARG A 15 21.85 -4.90 2.20
C ARG A 15 22.76 -3.71 1.91
N LEU A 16 23.04 -3.42 0.64
CA LEU A 16 23.86 -2.28 0.22
C LEU A 16 23.06 -0.99 0.05
N SER A 17 21.74 -1.09 -0.07
CA SER A 17 20.84 0.04 -0.29
C SER A 17 20.97 1.19 0.72
N PRO A 18 21.22 0.99 2.02
CA PRO A 18 21.34 2.11 2.96
C PRO A 18 22.49 3.06 2.62
N VAL A 19 23.62 2.51 2.16
CA VAL A 19 24.79 3.30 1.75
C VAL A 19 24.47 4.08 0.49
N GLY A 20 23.88 3.44 -0.52
CA GLY A 20 23.51 4.10 -1.77
C GLY A 20 22.46 5.21 -1.58
N VAL A 21 21.40 4.94 -0.81
CA VAL A 21 20.35 5.92 -0.51
C VAL A 21 20.91 7.11 0.26
N LEU A 22 21.83 6.90 1.22
CA LEU A 22 22.46 7.98 1.97
C LEU A 22 23.17 8.98 1.03
N PHE A 23 24.00 8.48 0.10
CA PHE A 23 24.70 9.36 -0.84
C PHE A 23 23.75 10.04 -1.84
N LEU A 24 22.71 9.34 -2.32
CA LEU A 24 21.72 9.93 -3.23
C LEU A 24 20.91 11.05 -2.56
N VAL A 25 20.46 10.83 -1.32
CA VAL A 25 19.73 11.85 -0.55
C VAL A 25 20.64 13.03 -0.23
N ALA A 26 21.88 12.78 0.20
CA ALA A 26 22.85 13.85 0.46
C ALA A 26 23.13 14.69 -0.79
N SER A 27 23.36 14.05 -1.94
CA SER A 27 23.56 14.74 -3.22
C SER A 27 22.35 15.58 -3.61
N LYS A 28 21.13 15.08 -3.42
CA LYS A 28 19.92 15.85 -3.72
C LYS A 28 19.74 17.05 -2.81
N ILE A 29 20.04 16.92 -1.51
CA ILE A 29 20.00 18.04 -0.57
C ILE A 29 20.98 19.14 -0.95
N LEU A 30 22.19 18.79 -1.41
CA LEU A 30 23.20 19.76 -1.82
C LEU A 30 22.84 20.52 -3.11
N GLU A 31 22.09 19.90 -4.02
CA GLU A 31 21.59 20.55 -5.24
C GLU A 31 20.39 21.49 -4.97
N MET A 32 19.72 21.33 -3.83
CA MET A 32 18.48 22.03 -3.51
C MET A 32 18.75 23.37 -2.82
N LYS A 33 18.17 24.44 -3.39
CA LYS A 33 18.30 25.81 -2.85
C LYS A 33 17.45 26.08 -1.61
N ASP A 34 16.36 25.31 -1.42
CA ASP A 34 15.43 25.49 -0.31
C ASP A 34 14.88 24.14 0.17
N LEU A 35 15.27 23.74 1.37
CA LEU A 35 14.88 22.47 1.99
C LEU A 35 13.40 22.48 2.42
N ALA A 36 12.85 23.65 2.74
CA ALA A 36 11.47 23.79 3.22
C ALA A 36 10.47 23.48 2.11
N VAL A 37 10.76 23.90 0.87
CA VAL A 37 9.92 23.63 -0.30
C VAL A 37 9.84 22.13 -0.57
N VAL A 38 10.97 21.42 -0.49
CA VAL A 38 11.03 19.98 -0.76
C VAL A 38 10.35 19.18 0.35
N ALA A 39 10.58 19.56 1.62
CA ALA A 39 9.85 18.98 2.74
C ALA A 39 8.33 19.19 2.60
N GLY A 40 7.90 20.36 2.13
CA GLY A 40 6.50 20.65 1.84
C GLY A 40 5.92 19.77 0.71
N GLN A 41 6.68 19.58 -0.38
CA GLN A 41 6.26 18.72 -1.50
C GLN A 41 6.13 17.25 -1.09
N VAL A 42 7.10 16.73 -0.33
CA VAL A 42 7.04 15.36 0.20
C VAL A 42 5.90 15.22 1.21
N GLY A 43 5.67 16.23 2.04
CA GLY A 43 4.53 16.26 2.97
C GLY A 43 3.19 16.20 2.26
N LEU A 44 3.00 17.00 1.19
CA LEU A 44 1.79 16.98 0.37
C LEU A 44 1.60 15.63 -0.33
N TYR A 45 2.69 15.02 -0.81
CA TYR A 45 2.67 13.66 -1.34
C TYR A 45 2.17 12.65 -0.28
N SER A 46 2.74 12.67 0.92
CA SER A 46 2.33 11.78 2.01
C SER A 46 0.86 11.95 2.37
N VAL A 47 0.39 13.19 2.50
CA VAL A 47 -1.03 13.49 2.76
C VAL A 47 -1.91 12.94 1.64
N THR A 48 -1.52 13.13 0.38
CA THR A 48 -2.29 12.65 -0.78
C THR A 48 -2.46 11.13 -0.76
N VAL A 49 -1.37 10.39 -0.52
CA VAL A 49 -1.42 8.92 -0.42
C VAL A 49 -2.29 8.48 0.76
N LEU A 50 -2.09 9.08 1.95
CA LEU A 50 -2.87 8.74 3.14
C LEU A 50 -4.36 9.01 2.93
N THR A 51 -4.72 10.17 2.39
CA THR A 51 -6.10 10.50 2.06
C THR A 51 -6.67 9.53 1.03
N GLY A 52 -5.92 9.16 -0.01
CA GLY A 52 -6.35 8.19 -1.00
C GLY A 52 -6.66 6.80 -0.40
N ILE A 53 -5.77 6.29 0.46
CA ILE A 53 -5.97 5.01 1.15
C ILE A 53 -7.17 5.08 2.09
N LEU A 54 -7.33 6.18 2.85
CA LEU A 54 -8.47 6.35 3.76
C LEU A 54 -9.79 6.43 2.99
N LEU A 55 -9.85 7.19 1.89
CA LEU A 55 -11.06 7.27 1.05
C LEU A 55 -11.38 5.91 0.43
N HIS A 56 -10.38 5.18 -0.05
CA HIS A 56 -10.59 3.85 -0.61
C HIS A 56 -11.09 2.86 0.45
N GLY A 57 -10.44 2.83 1.62
CA GLY A 57 -10.75 1.90 2.71
C GLY A 57 -12.06 2.19 3.45
N PHE A 58 -12.42 3.46 3.65
CA PHE A 58 -13.59 3.86 4.44
C PHE A 58 -14.80 4.31 3.62
N ILE A 59 -14.63 4.62 2.33
CA ILE A 59 -15.76 5.04 1.47
C ILE A 59 -15.98 4.05 0.33
N ILE A 60 -14.98 3.80 -0.51
CA ILE A 60 -15.16 3.01 -1.74
C ILE A 60 -15.48 1.55 -1.40
N LEU A 61 -14.66 0.89 -0.58
CA LEU A 61 -14.89 -0.52 -0.22
C LEU A 61 -16.18 -0.73 0.60
N PRO A 62 -16.51 0.10 1.62
CA PRO A 62 -17.79 0.02 2.32
C PRO A 62 -19.01 0.24 1.42
N LEU A 63 -18.92 1.16 0.45
CA LEU A 63 -20.01 1.41 -0.50
C LEU A 63 -20.20 0.21 -1.43
N LEU A 64 -19.12 -0.39 -1.93
CA LEU A 64 -19.17 -1.61 -2.72
C LEU A 64 -19.78 -2.77 -1.93
N TYR A 65 -19.35 -2.96 -0.67
CA TYR A 65 -19.92 -3.96 0.23
C TYR A 65 -21.42 -3.74 0.43
N PHE A 66 -21.84 -2.51 0.69
CA PHE A 66 -23.25 -2.18 0.87
C PHE A 66 -24.06 -2.43 -0.42
N ALA A 67 -23.52 -2.10 -1.59
CA ALA A 67 -24.20 -2.32 -2.86
C ALA A 67 -24.46 -3.81 -3.15
N LEU A 68 -23.50 -4.68 -2.84
CA LEU A 68 -23.55 -6.12 -3.11
C LEU A 68 -24.24 -6.92 -2.00
N VAL A 69 -23.84 -6.70 -0.74
CA VAL A 69 -24.27 -7.49 0.42
C VAL A 69 -25.50 -6.88 1.10
N ARG A 70 -25.77 -5.58 0.88
CA ARG A 70 -26.91 -4.84 1.46
C ARG A 70 -26.96 -4.89 2.99
N LYS A 71 -25.81 -5.06 3.64
CA LYS A 71 -25.62 -5.02 5.10
C LYS A 71 -24.76 -3.82 5.48
N ASN A 72 -24.87 -3.39 6.74
CA ASN A 72 -24.07 -2.27 7.25
C ASN A 72 -22.56 -2.60 7.22
N PRO A 73 -21.76 -1.94 6.37
CA PRO A 73 -20.33 -2.22 6.23
C PRO A 73 -19.53 -1.81 7.47
N TYR A 74 -19.95 -0.78 8.19
CA TYR A 74 -19.20 -0.28 9.34
C TYR A 74 -19.24 -1.24 10.53
N SER A 75 -20.34 -1.98 10.70
CA SER A 75 -20.40 -3.06 11.70
C SER A 75 -19.39 -4.17 11.37
N PHE A 76 -19.20 -4.48 10.08
CA PHE A 76 -18.21 -5.45 9.63
C PHE A 76 -16.79 -4.95 9.88
N LEU A 77 -16.50 -3.68 9.57
CA LEU A 77 -15.20 -3.05 9.84
C LEU A 77 -14.86 -3.04 11.34
N LEU A 78 -15.82 -2.70 12.20
CA LEU A 78 -15.62 -2.69 13.66
C LEU A 78 -15.23 -4.07 14.20
N ASN A 79 -15.87 -5.12 13.70
CA ASN A 79 -15.52 -6.50 14.02
C ASN A 79 -14.11 -6.90 13.56
N MET A 80 -13.57 -6.23 12.54
CA MET A 80 -12.21 -6.42 12.03
C MET A 80 -11.16 -5.54 12.72
N GLY A 81 -11.53 -4.74 13.73
CA GLY A 81 -10.65 -3.76 14.36
C GLY A 81 -9.32 -4.34 14.88
N GLN A 82 -9.34 -5.55 15.44
CA GLN A 82 -8.12 -6.23 15.89
C GLN A 82 -7.17 -6.54 14.74
N ALA A 83 -7.68 -7.08 13.63
CA ALA A 83 -6.89 -7.38 12.44
C ALA A 83 -6.31 -6.11 11.82
N LEU A 84 -7.09 -5.02 11.76
CA LEU A 84 -6.62 -3.72 11.26
C LEU A 84 -5.50 -3.15 12.14
N ALA A 85 -5.64 -3.24 13.47
CA ALA A 85 -4.59 -2.80 14.41
C ALA A 85 -3.31 -3.63 14.28
N THR A 86 -3.43 -4.96 14.14
CA THR A 86 -2.28 -5.83 13.89
C THR A 86 -1.62 -5.51 12.54
N ALA A 87 -2.39 -5.21 11.50
CA ALA A 87 -1.86 -4.86 10.18
C ALA A 87 -1.10 -3.55 10.21
N PHE A 88 -1.62 -2.56 10.92
CA PHE A 88 -0.91 -1.31 11.14
C PHE A 88 0.40 -1.50 11.92
N GLY A 89 0.38 -2.31 13.00
CA GLY A 89 1.57 -2.52 13.84
C GLY A 89 2.66 -3.39 13.20
N THR A 90 2.27 -4.39 12.40
CA THR A 90 3.22 -5.31 11.76
C THR A 90 3.68 -4.87 10.37
N ALA A 91 2.92 -3.97 9.72
CA ALA A 91 3.10 -3.55 8.34
C ALA A 91 3.23 -4.72 7.34
N SER A 92 2.57 -5.86 7.62
CA SER A 92 2.68 -7.09 6.80
C SER A 92 1.36 -7.85 6.70
N SER A 93 0.82 -7.96 5.48
CA SER A 93 -0.41 -8.71 5.20
C SER A 93 -0.31 -10.19 5.60
N SER A 94 0.84 -10.83 5.33
CA SER A 94 1.04 -12.25 5.67
C SER A 94 1.15 -12.49 7.18
N ALA A 95 1.70 -11.53 7.93
CA ALA A 95 1.76 -11.61 9.39
C ALA A 95 0.37 -11.46 10.04
N THR A 96 -0.55 -10.75 9.37
CA THR A 96 -1.90 -10.47 9.88
C THR A 96 -2.93 -11.53 9.55
N LEU A 97 -2.66 -12.33 8.52
CA LEU A 97 -3.54 -13.34 7.98
C LEU A 97 -4.23 -14.22 9.05
N PRO A 98 -3.53 -14.80 10.05
CA PRO A 98 -4.19 -15.63 11.07
C PRO A 98 -5.19 -14.84 11.94
N VAL A 99 -4.87 -13.58 12.28
CA VAL A 99 -5.75 -12.70 13.06
C VAL A 99 -6.99 -12.31 12.24
N THR A 100 -6.80 -12.06 10.94
CA THR A 100 -7.88 -11.75 10.00
C THR A 100 -8.85 -12.92 9.86
N ILE A 101 -8.36 -14.16 9.74
CA ILE A 101 -9.20 -15.36 9.66
C ILE A 101 -10.05 -15.51 10.93
N ALA A 102 -9.44 -15.38 12.12
CA ALA A 102 -10.16 -15.48 13.38
C ALA A 102 -11.27 -14.42 13.52
N CYS A 103 -10.99 -13.16 13.13
CA CYS A 103 -12.00 -12.11 13.18
C CYS A 103 -13.18 -12.38 12.21
N LEU A 104 -12.92 -12.96 11.04
CA LEU A 104 -13.99 -13.30 10.09
C LEU A 104 -14.86 -14.46 10.58
N GLU A 105 -14.24 -15.51 11.11
CA GLU A 105 -14.94 -16.71 11.59
C GLU A 105 -15.73 -16.41 12.88
N GLU A 106 -15.10 -15.77 13.87
CA GLU A 106 -15.67 -15.61 15.22
C GLU A 106 -16.56 -14.37 15.36
N ARG A 107 -16.21 -13.25 14.72
CA ARG A 107 -16.92 -11.96 14.90
C ARG A 107 -17.88 -11.63 13.77
N ASN A 108 -17.54 -12.00 12.54
CA ASN A 108 -18.38 -11.75 11.36
C ASN A 108 -19.16 -12.99 10.88
N ASN A 109 -19.00 -14.14 11.53
CA ASN A 109 -19.72 -15.39 11.24
C ASN A 109 -19.66 -15.80 9.76
N ILE A 110 -18.50 -15.60 9.12
CA ILE A 110 -18.26 -16.03 7.74
C ILE A 110 -17.93 -17.53 7.73
N ASP A 111 -18.39 -18.25 6.71
CA ASP A 111 -18.08 -19.68 6.54
C ASP A 111 -16.54 -19.89 6.49
N PRO A 112 -15.97 -20.69 7.42
CA PRO A 112 -14.54 -20.98 7.47
C PRO A 112 -13.96 -21.48 6.14
N ARG A 113 -14.75 -22.23 5.34
CA ARG A 113 -14.33 -22.75 4.04
C ARG A 113 -14.05 -21.63 3.05
N VAL A 114 -14.87 -20.56 3.07
CA VAL A 114 -14.70 -19.40 2.20
C VAL A 114 -13.54 -18.53 2.71
N ALA A 115 -13.49 -18.25 4.02
CA ALA A 115 -12.45 -17.41 4.60
C ALA A 115 -11.04 -17.99 4.38
N ARG A 116 -10.86 -19.29 4.66
CA ARG A 116 -9.57 -19.97 4.54
C ARG A 116 -9.12 -20.21 3.10
N PHE A 117 -10.05 -20.18 2.13
CA PHE A 117 -9.71 -20.27 0.72
C PHE A 117 -9.38 -18.89 0.13
N CYS A 118 -10.24 -17.90 0.34
CA CYS A 118 -10.11 -16.58 -0.29
C CYS A 118 -8.99 -15.73 0.33
N LEU A 119 -8.81 -15.75 1.65
CA LEU A 119 -7.85 -14.84 2.30
C LEU A 119 -6.38 -15.10 1.93
N PRO A 120 -5.87 -16.35 1.87
CA PRO A 120 -4.48 -16.58 1.47
C PRO A 120 -4.18 -16.14 0.04
N ILE A 121 -5.15 -16.32 -0.87
CA ILE A 121 -5.06 -15.84 -2.26
C ILE A 121 -5.08 -14.32 -2.28
N GLY A 122 -6.04 -13.71 -1.57
CA GLY A 122 -6.18 -12.27 -1.45
C GLY A 122 -4.95 -11.57 -0.84
N ALA A 123 -4.33 -12.15 0.19
CA ALA A 123 -3.16 -11.56 0.85
C ALA A 123 -1.92 -11.43 -0.04
N THR A 124 -1.88 -12.14 -1.17
CA THR A 124 -0.76 -12.10 -2.12
C THR A 124 -1.08 -11.35 -3.40
N ILE A 125 -2.34 -11.38 -3.86
CA ILE A 125 -2.77 -10.78 -5.12
C ILE A 125 -3.41 -9.40 -4.92
N ASN A 126 -4.12 -9.20 -3.81
CA ASN A 126 -4.86 -7.96 -3.55
C ASN A 126 -3.95 -6.92 -2.90
N MET A 127 -3.31 -6.08 -3.73
CA MET A 127 -2.37 -5.04 -3.30
C MET A 127 -2.86 -3.63 -3.65
N ASP A 128 -4.14 -3.32 -3.37
CA ASP A 128 -4.77 -2.03 -3.72
C ASP A 128 -4.02 -0.82 -3.13
N GLY A 129 -3.57 -0.93 -1.88
CA GLY A 129 -2.80 0.13 -1.22
C GLY A 129 -1.45 0.38 -1.89
N THR A 130 -0.78 -0.68 -2.34
CA THR A 130 0.49 -0.57 -3.08
C THR A 130 0.26 0.05 -4.44
N ALA A 131 -0.77 -0.38 -5.17
CA ALA A 131 -1.10 0.19 -6.47
C ALA A 131 -1.40 1.70 -6.37
N LEU A 132 -2.16 2.13 -5.36
CA LEU A 132 -2.43 3.56 -5.11
C LEU A 132 -1.14 4.33 -4.81
N TYR A 133 -0.30 3.80 -3.92
CA TYR A 133 0.98 4.40 -3.57
C TYR A 133 1.90 4.54 -4.80
N GLU A 134 2.06 3.49 -5.61
CA GLU A 134 2.94 3.47 -6.78
C GLU A 134 2.45 4.44 -7.87
N ALA A 135 1.14 4.47 -8.14
CA ALA A 135 0.56 5.38 -9.11
C ALA A 135 0.77 6.85 -8.71
N VAL A 136 0.51 7.20 -7.44
CA VAL A 136 0.72 8.56 -6.93
C VAL A 136 2.21 8.93 -6.93
N ALA A 137 3.10 8.00 -6.56
CA ALA A 137 4.54 8.20 -6.57
C ALA A 137 5.07 8.51 -7.98
N ALA A 138 4.63 7.76 -8.98
CA ALA A 138 5.03 7.98 -10.38
C ALA A 138 4.61 9.37 -10.88
N ILE A 139 3.37 9.78 -10.59
CA ILE A 139 2.86 11.10 -10.95
C ILE A 139 3.62 12.21 -10.20
N PHE A 140 3.89 12.03 -8.90
CA PHE A 140 4.64 12.99 -8.10
C PHE A 140 6.07 13.21 -8.64
N ILE A 141 6.78 12.13 -8.99
CA ILE A 141 8.12 12.24 -9.58
C ILE A 141 8.08 12.99 -10.92
N ALA A 142 7.08 12.74 -11.76
CA ALA A 142 6.90 13.45 -13.01
C ALA A 142 6.67 14.95 -12.79
N GLN A 143 5.84 15.31 -11.82
CA GLN A 143 5.57 16.70 -11.44
C GLN A 143 6.83 17.41 -10.92
N VAL A 144 7.60 16.77 -10.03
CA VAL A 144 8.85 17.34 -9.48
C VAL A 144 9.91 17.56 -10.57
N ARG A 145 9.93 16.70 -11.60
CA ARG A 145 10.85 16.82 -12.74
C ARG A 145 10.32 17.73 -13.86
N GLY A 146 9.12 18.28 -13.74
CA GLY A 146 8.50 19.12 -14.77
C GLY A 146 8.15 18.36 -16.06
N VAL A 147 7.98 17.04 -15.99
CA VAL A 147 7.62 16.20 -17.14
C VAL A 147 6.11 16.22 -17.32
N THR A 148 5.65 16.63 -18.50
CA THR A 148 4.22 16.58 -18.86
C THR A 148 3.81 15.14 -19.17
N LEU A 149 2.92 14.57 -18.36
CA LEU A 149 2.36 13.24 -18.61
C LEU A 149 1.21 13.34 -19.62
N SER A 150 1.32 12.60 -20.73
CA SER A 150 0.20 12.38 -21.65
C SER A 150 -0.74 11.31 -21.10
N ILE A 151 -1.99 11.26 -21.57
CA ILE A 151 -2.97 10.24 -21.17
C ILE A 151 -2.43 8.81 -21.41
N GLY A 152 -1.71 8.58 -22.50
CA GLY A 152 -1.08 7.29 -22.78
C GLY A 152 -0.01 6.90 -21.75
N SER A 153 0.77 7.88 -21.27
CA SER A 153 1.76 7.67 -20.22
C SER A 153 1.09 7.36 -18.87
N ILE A 154 -0.04 7.99 -18.56
CA ILE A 154 -0.79 7.75 -17.32
C ILE A 154 -1.33 6.31 -17.30
N ILE A 155 -1.89 5.83 -18.41
CA ILE A 155 -2.41 4.45 -18.51
C ILE A 155 -1.27 3.42 -18.46
N ALA A 156 -0.07 3.78 -18.93
CA ALA A 156 1.09 2.89 -18.93
C ALA A 156 1.78 2.75 -17.57
N ILE A 157 1.47 3.62 -16.60
CA ILE A 157 1.95 3.49 -15.22
C ILE A 157 1.28 2.25 -14.61
N ARG A 158 2.10 1.28 -14.22
CA ARG A 158 1.70 -0.03 -13.70
C ARG A 158 2.59 -0.43 -12.54
#